data_AF-A0A2C1LPQ9-F1
#
_entry.id   AF-A0A2C1LPQ9-F1
#
_cell.length_a   1.000
_cell.length_b   1.000
_cell.length_c   1.000
_cell.angle_alpha   90.00
_cell.angle_beta   90.00
_cell.angle_gamma   90.00
#
_symmetry.space_group_name_H-M   'P 1'
#
loop_
_entity.id
_entity.type
_entity.pdbx_description
1 polymer ?
#
loop_
_entity_poly.entity_id
_entity_poly.type
_entity_poly.pdbx_seq_one_letter_code
_entity_poly.pdbx_strand_id
1 'polypeptide(L)'
;MREKKIRGMKRRTNTMIKRIEEHTKTFPSTFHNDEYWYIPLPVSQAFIDSRKTPRKVKRLCIQTLLNQANRLLKMKPIDTNTYRVVVMISIADLWNSQIIIFKNNDYFHTFFNRKNHKLFRGHFCIPK
;
A
#
# COMPACT_ATOMS: atom_id res chain seq x y z
N MET A 1 -12.90 -25.58 -11.88
CA MET A 1 -12.08 -24.73 -12.78
C MET A 1 -10.62 -24.80 -12.34
N ARG A 2 -9.70 -25.36 -13.14
CA ARG A 2 -8.26 -25.44 -12.78
C ARG A 2 -7.64 -24.05 -12.96
N GLU A 3 -7.18 -23.43 -11.88
CA GLU A 3 -6.41 -22.18 -11.99
C GLU A 3 -5.24 -22.39 -12.97
N LYS A 4 -4.93 -21.41 -13.82
CA LYS A 4 -3.79 -21.51 -14.76
C LYS A 4 -2.46 -21.47 -13.99
N LYS A 5 -1.38 -22.01 -14.56
CA LYS A 5 -0.03 -21.91 -13.94
C LYS A 5 0.44 -20.46 -14.02
N ILE A 6 0.93 -19.90 -12.91
CA ILE A 6 1.56 -18.58 -12.92
C ILE A 6 2.96 -18.71 -13.54
N ARG A 7 3.15 -18.08 -14.70
CA ARG A 7 4.47 -18.00 -15.36
C ARG A 7 5.24 -16.78 -14.87
N GLY A 8 6.57 -16.89 -14.84
CA GLY A 8 7.46 -15.76 -14.52
C GLY A 8 7.32 -15.23 -13.10
N MET A 9 7.09 -16.11 -12.11
CA MET A 9 6.83 -15.72 -10.72
C MET A 9 7.93 -14.84 -10.13
N LYS A 10 9.20 -15.26 -10.27
CA LYS A 10 10.36 -14.46 -9.82
C LYS A 10 10.37 -13.07 -10.44
N ARG A 11 10.16 -12.98 -11.76
CA ARG A 11 10.09 -11.70 -12.49
C ARG A 11 8.99 -10.81 -11.94
N ARG A 12 7.77 -11.33 -11.79
CA ARG A 12 6.61 -10.57 -11.28
C ARG A 12 6.83 -10.07 -9.85
N THR A 13 7.38 -10.91 -8.97
CA THR A 13 7.72 -10.53 -7.60
C THR A 13 8.75 -9.40 -7.57
N ASN A 14 9.84 -9.54 -8.35
CA ASN A 14 10.89 -8.52 -8.40
C ASN A 14 10.37 -7.20 -8.99
N THR A 15 9.56 -7.26 -10.04
CA THR A 15 8.93 -6.06 -10.62
C THR A 15 8.00 -5.36 -9.63
N MET A 16 7.20 -6.12 -8.88
CA MET A 16 6.33 -5.56 -7.84
C MET A 16 7.15 -4.82 -6.77
N ILE A 17 8.19 -5.46 -6.22
CA ILE A 17 9.04 -4.85 -5.19
C ILE A 17 9.71 -3.58 -5.72
N LYS A 18 10.35 -3.67 -6.89
CA LYS A 18 11.03 -2.53 -7.53
C LYS A 18 10.08 -1.34 -7.72
N ARG A 19 8.85 -1.58 -8.18
CA ARG A 19 7.86 -0.51 -8.36
C ARG A 19 7.43 0.11 -7.03
N ILE A 20 7.23 -0.69 -5.98
CA ILE A 20 6.90 -0.14 -4.64
C ILE A 20 8.05 0.75 -4.17
N GLU A 21 9.30 0.30 -4.32
CA GLU A 21 10.50 1.07 -3.95
C GLU A 21 10.65 2.35 -4.76
N GLU A 22 10.39 2.31 -6.08
CA GLU A 22 10.44 3.47 -6.97
C GLU A 22 9.38 4.52 -6.59
N HIS A 23 8.13 4.09 -6.36
CA HIS A 23 7.03 4.99 -5.96
C HIS A 23 7.24 5.64 -4.59
N THR A 24 8.03 5.03 -3.72
CA THR A 24 8.30 5.50 -2.36
C THR A 24 9.75 5.97 -2.19
N LYS A 25 10.44 6.26 -3.29
CA LYS A 25 11.83 6.74 -3.28
C LYS A 25 11.93 8.14 -2.68
N THR A 26 10.91 8.97 -2.87
CA THR A 26 10.80 10.34 -2.34
C THR A 26 9.49 10.48 -1.58
N PHE A 27 9.46 11.41 -0.62
CA PHE A 27 8.21 11.81 0.01
C PHE A 27 7.34 12.55 -1.03
N PRO A 28 6.02 12.29 -1.11
CA PRO A 28 5.18 12.93 -2.11
C PRO A 28 5.08 14.43 -1.86
N SER A 29 5.20 15.21 -2.93
CA SER A 29 4.98 16.66 -2.93
C SER A 29 3.55 17.03 -3.32
N THR A 30 2.80 16.12 -3.94
CA THR A 30 1.44 16.33 -4.43
C THR A 30 0.47 15.40 -3.71
N PHE A 31 -0.59 16.00 -3.16
CA PHE A 31 -1.64 15.30 -2.41
C PHE A 31 -2.99 15.51 -3.12
N HIS A 32 -3.80 14.45 -3.16
CA HIS A 32 -5.18 14.52 -3.67
C HIS A 32 -6.00 15.44 -2.78
N ASN A 33 -6.63 16.44 -3.39
CA ASN A 33 -7.37 17.52 -2.72
C ASN A 33 -6.57 18.20 -1.60
N ASP A 34 -5.24 18.17 -1.68
CA ASP A 34 -4.34 18.62 -0.61
C ASP A 34 -4.47 17.86 0.73
N GLU A 35 -5.15 16.71 0.75
CA GLU A 35 -5.48 15.98 1.99
C GLU A 35 -4.66 14.68 2.16
N TYR A 36 -4.55 13.89 1.09
CA TYR A 36 -3.93 12.56 1.16
C TYR A 36 -3.26 12.14 -0.14
N TRP A 37 -2.25 11.28 -0.03
CA TRP A 37 -1.59 10.61 -1.13
C TRP A 37 -1.64 9.12 -0.88
N TYR A 38 -1.72 8.30 -1.91
CA TYR A 38 -1.67 6.85 -1.74
C TYR A 38 -1.01 6.16 -2.92
N ILE A 39 -0.49 4.96 -2.67
CA ILE A 39 -0.05 4.05 -3.74
C ILE A 39 -0.76 2.71 -3.63
N PRO A 40 -1.55 2.32 -4.65
CA PRO A 40 -2.08 0.97 -4.72
C PRO A 40 -0.94 -0.02 -5.00
N LEU A 41 -1.17 -1.30 -4.72
CA LEU A 41 -0.17 -2.32 -4.98
C LEU A 41 0.11 -2.44 -6.50
N PRO A 42 1.37 -2.24 -6.97
CA PRO A 42 1.68 -2.13 -8.40
C PRO A 42 1.85 -3.50 -9.07
N VAL A 43 0.89 -4.39 -8.85
CA VAL A 43 0.85 -5.78 -9.32
C VAL A 43 -0.58 -6.15 -9.72
N SER A 44 -0.76 -7.20 -10.52
CA SER A 44 -2.10 -7.65 -10.88
C SER A 44 -2.76 -8.45 -9.74
N GLN A 45 -4.06 -8.23 -9.55
CA GLN A 45 -4.90 -8.97 -8.61
C GLN A 45 -4.79 -10.49 -8.82
N ALA A 46 -4.92 -10.92 -10.08
CA ALA A 46 -4.81 -12.33 -10.47
C ALA A 46 -3.44 -12.97 -10.13
N PHE A 47 -2.40 -12.17 -9.87
CA PHE A 47 -1.14 -12.67 -9.35
C PHE A 47 -1.15 -12.70 -7.83
N ILE A 48 -1.31 -11.56 -7.15
CA ILE A 48 -1.07 -11.49 -5.69
C ILE A 48 -2.12 -12.29 -4.89
N ASP A 49 -3.36 -12.34 -5.36
CA ASP A 49 -4.45 -13.03 -4.65
C ASP A 49 -4.61 -14.49 -5.05
N SER A 50 -3.99 -14.92 -6.14
CA SER A 50 -4.04 -16.34 -6.54
C SER A 50 -3.57 -17.25 -5.42
N ARG A 51 -4.27 -18.39 -5.28
CA ARG A 51 -3.90 -19.47 -4.36
C ARG A 51 -2.54 -20.07 -4.69
N LYS A 52 -2.09 -19.95 -5.95
CA LYS A 52 -0.79 -20.42 -6.42
C LYS A 52 0.36 -19.48 -6.13
N THR A 53 0.09 -18.26 -5.67
CA THR A 53 1.14 -17.36 -5.23
C THR A 53 1.63 -17.80 -3.86
N PRO A 54 2.91 -18.18 -3.73
CA PRO A 54 3.44 -18.72 -2.48
C PRO A 54 3.27 -17.72 -1.34
N ARG A 55 3.00 -18.24 -0.12
CA ARG A 55 2.91 -17.43 1.11
C ARG A 55 4.14 -16.54 1.31
N LYS A 56 5.35 -17.03 0.93
CA LYS A 56 6.58 -16.22 0.98
C LYS A 56 6.53 -14.95 0.13
N VAL A 57 5.87 -14.98 -1.03
CA VAL A 57 5.73 -13.82 -1.91
C VAL A 57 4.76 -12.81 -1.30
N LYS A 58 3.64 -13.30 -0.74
CA LYS A 58 2.66 -12.48 -0.03
C LYS A 58 3.28 -11.80 1.21
N ARG A 59 4.03 -12.56 2.01
CA ARG A 59 4.78 -12.05 3.16
C ARG A 59 5.81 -11.00 2.74
N LEU A 60 6.56 -11.26 1.67
CA LEU A 60 7.55 -10.33 1.14
C LEU A 60 6.89 -9.02 0.70
N CYS A 61 5.75 -9.08 0.02
CA CYS A 61 4.97 -7.91 -0.36
C CYS A 61 4.59 -7.05 0.87
N ILE A 62 3.99 -7.66 1.90
CA ILE A 62 3.63 -6.97 3.15
C ILE A 62 4.86 -6.33 3.81
N GLN A 63 5.96 -7.09 3.91
CA GLN A 63 7.20 -6.59 4.51
C GLN A 63 7.76 -5.40 3.73
N THR A 64 7.73 -5.44 2.40
CA THR A 64 8.16 -4.33 1.55
C THR A 64 7.30 -3.09 1.80
N LEU A 65 5.97 -3.23 1.90
CA LEU A 65 5.09 -2.10 2.22
C LEU A 65 5.44 -1.46 3.57
N LEU A 66 5.63 -2.28 4.61
CA LEU A 66 6.02 -1.80 5.95
C LEU A 66 7.39 -1.12 5.94
N ASN A 67 8.37 -1.70 5.24
CA ASN A 67 9.71 -1.13 5.13
C ASN A 67 9.69 0.22 4.41
N GLN A 68 8.94 0.34 3.32
CA GLN A 68 8.84 1.59 2.57
C GLN A 68 8.06 2.66 3.34
N ALA A 69 7.01 2.28 4.07
CA ALA A 69 6.33 3.21 4.98
C ALA A 69 7.25 3.74 6.08
N ASN A 70 8.08 2.88 6.68
CA ASN A 70 9.08 3.32 7.64
C ASN A 70 10.14 4.25 7.02
N ARG A 71 10.52 4.05 5.76
CA ARG A 71 11.40 4.98 5.03
C ARG A 71 10.71 6.32 4.82
N LEU A 72 9.44 6.32 4.41
CA LEU A 72 8.65 7.56 4.24
C LEU A 72 8.52 8.34 5.54
N LEU A 73 8.31 7.66 6.68
CA LEU A 73 8.29 8.30 8.00
C LEU A 73 9.61 9.02 8.32
N LYS A 74 10.75 8.42 7.95
CA LYS A 74 12.08 9.02 8.15
C LYS A 74 12.38 10.17 7.18
N MET A 75 11.73 10.19 6.02
CA MET A 75 11.86 11.25 5.00
C MET A 75 10.80 12.35 5.14
N LYS A 76 10.03 12.34 6.23
CA LYS A 76 8.99 13.33 6.47
C LYS A 76 9.61 14.75 6.44
N PRO A 77 9.08 15.67 5.63
CA PRO A 77 9.56 17.03 5.61
C PRO A 77 9.25 17.72 6.95
N ILE A 78 10.16 18.59 7.38
CA ILE A 78 9.99 19.42 8.57
C ILE A 78 9.25 20.68 8.10
N ASP A 79 7.93 20.62 8.08
CA ASP A 79 7.05 21.74 7.76
C ASP A 79 5.92 21.86 8.81
N THR A 80 4.93 22.71 8.54
CA THR A 80 3.78 22.94 9.42
C THR A 80 2.74 21.81 9.42
N ASN A 81 2.88 20.81 8.54
CA ASN A 81 1.87 19.76 8.36
C ASN A 81 2.14 18.56 9.26
N THR A 82 1.06 17.99 9.80
CA THR A 82 1.12 16.78 10.63
C THR A 82 0.99 15.53 9.76
N TYR A 83 2.03 15.23 8.96
CA TYR A 83 1.96 14.04 8.11
C TYR A 83 1.83 12.76 8.90
N ARG A 84 0.93 11.87 8.45
CA ARG A 84 0.73 10.52 8.98
C ARG A 84 0.85 9.48 7.88
N VAL A 85 1.85 8.61 7.99
CA VAL A 85 2.06 7.50 7.05
C VAL A 85 1.34 6.26 7.59
N VAL A 86 0.50 5.66 6.75
CA VAL A 86 -0.36 4.52 7.08
C VAL A 86 -0.14 3.41 6.07
N VAL A 87 -0.06 2.17 6.55
CA VAL A 87 -0.08 0.98 5.70
C VAL A 87 -1.41 0.28 5.92
N MET A 88 -2.21 0.20 4.85
CA MET A 88 -3.45 -0.54 4.84
C MET A 88 -3.17 -1.94 4.27
N ILE A 89 -3.38 -2.98 5.07
CA ILE A 89 -3.20 -4.37 4.64
C ILE A 89 -4.55 -5.06 4.66
N SER A 90 -4.98 -5.57 3.51
CA SER A 90 -6.14 -6.44 3.41
C SER A 90 -5.69 -7.89 3.25
N ILE A 91 -5.82 -8.69 4.31
CA ILE A 91 -5.31 -10.08 4.33
C ILE A 91 -6.10 -10.98 3.37
N ALA A 92 -7.40 -10.73 3.24
CA ALA A 92 -8.28 -11.49 2.34
C ALA A 92 -8.12 -11.09 0.87
N ASP A 93 -7.70 -9.85 0.61
CA ASP A 93 -7.53 -9.27 -0.73
C ASP A 93 -6.27 -8.38 -0.73
N LEU A 94 -5.10 -9.00 -0.91
CA LEU A 94 -3.84 -8.30 -0.78
C LEU A 94 -3.66 -7.25 -1.86
N TRP A 95 -4.32 -7.41 -3.01
CA TRP A 95 -4.27 -6.42 -4.08
C TRP A 95 -4.82 -5.05 -3.65
N ASN A 96 -5.79 -5.02 -2.75
CA ASN A 96 -6.30 -3.77 -2.15
C ASN A 96 -5.39 -3.19 -1.06
N SER A 97 -4.24 -3.80 -0.78
CA SER A 97 -3.29 -3.24 0.18
C SER A 97 -2.57 -2.03 -0.44
N GLN A 98 -2.33 -1.01 0.39
CA GLN A 98 -1.78 0.26 -0.07
C GLN A 98 -1.04 1.01 1.04
N ILE A 99 -0.15 1.91 0.65
CA ILE A 99 0.42 2.93 1.54
C ILE A 99 -0.37 4.21 1.33
N ILE A 100 -0.76 4.88 2.41
CA ILE A 100 -1.47 6.15 2.40
C ILE A 100 -0.69 7.13 3.26
N ILE A 101 -0.53 8.36 2.79
CA ILE A 101 0.05 9.46 3.55
C ILE A 101 -1.01 10.54 3.67
N PHE A 102 -1.36 10.89 4.89
CA PHE A 102 -2.27 11.99 5.20
C PHE A 102 -1.45 13.23 5.52
N LYS A 103 -1.85 14.38 4.99
CA LYS A 103 -1.23 15.68 5.28
C LYS A 103 -1.73 16.27 6.61
N ASN A 104 -2.98 15.99 6.97
CA ASN A 104 -3.63 16.46 8.20
C ASN A 104 -4.20 15.28 9.01
N ASN A 105 -4.04 15.33 10.34
CA ASN A 105 -4.61 14.35 11.25
C ASN A 105 -6.15 14.39 11.29
N ASP A 106 -6.78 15.54 11.12
CA ASP A 106 -8.25 15.66 11.14
C ASP A 106 -8.90 14.87 10.01
N TYR A 107 -8.27 14.90 8.83
CA TYR A 107 -8.74 14.15 7.68
C TYR A 107 -8.67 12.64 7.90
N PHE A 108 -7.61 12.15 8.54
CA PHE A 108 -7.46 10.73 8.86
C PHE A 108 -8.66 10.17 9.63
N HIS A 109 -9.20 10.94 10.59
CA HIS A 109 -10.36 10.51 11.39
C HIS A 109 -11.65 10.42 10.58
N THR A 110 -11.82 11.28 9.57
CA THR A 110 -13.03 11.29 8.73
C THR A 110 -12.93 10.36 7.52
N PHE A 111 -11.70 10.00 7.10
CA PHE A 111 -11.44 9.20 5.91
C PHE A 111 -12.12 7.83 5.93
N PHE A 112 -12.08 7.13 7.07
CA PHE A 112 -12.67 5.80 7.23
C PHE A 112 -14.19 5.81 7.45
N ASN A 113 -14.76 6.95 7.85
CA ASN A 113 -16.20 7.06 8.13
C ASN A 113 -17.04 7.33 6.87
N ARG A 114 -16.40 7.51 5.71
CA ARG A 114 -17.07 7.75 4.44
C ARG A 114 -17.68 6.44 3.91
N LYS A 115 -18.99 6.27 4.08
CA LYS A 115 -19.79 5.12 3.58
C LYS A 115 -19.78 4.95 2.04
N ASN A 116 -19.17 5.86 1.28
CA ASN A 116 -19.39 6.00 -0.17
C ASN A 116 -18.17 5.80 -1.08
N HIS A 117 -17.07 5.19 -0.64
CA HIS A 117 -15.98 4.91 -1.58
C HIS A 117 -15.75 3.41 -1.77
N LYS A 118 -15.80 2.96 -3.03
CA LYS A 118 -15.43 1.63 -3.54
C LYS A 118 -13.97 1.22 -3.21
N LEU A 119 -13.25 2.01 -2.41
CA LEU A 119 -11.84 1.83 -2.04
C LEU A 119 -11.62 0.98 -0.77
N PHE A 120 -12.66 0.67 0.02
CA PHE A 120 -12.48 0.06 1.34
C PHE A 120 -13.17 -1.29 1.47
N ARG A 121 -12.39 -2.37 1.24
CA ARG A 121 -12.74 -3.73 1.67
C ARG A 121 -11.51 -4.38 2.32
N GLY A 122 -11.29 -4.07 3.61
CA GLY A 122 -10.31 -4.76 4.45
C GLY A 122 -9.59 -3.83 5.42
N HIS A 123 -9.84 -4.01 6.72
CA HIS A 123 -9.20 -3.24 7.79
C HIS A 123 -8.06 -4.05 8.43
N PHE A 124 -6.83 -3.56 8.29
CA PHE A 124 -5.81 -3.61 9.34
C PHE A 124 -4.93 -2.37 9.17
N CYS A 125 -5.00 -1.47 10.16
CA CYS A 125 -4.19 -0.27 10.26
C CYS A 125 -3.31 -0.45 11.49
N ILE A 126 -1.99 -0.31 11.36
CA ILE A 126 -1.10 -0.26 12.53
C ILE A 126 -0.85 1.22 12.83
N PRO A 127 -1.59 1.85 13.76
CA PRO A 127 -1.18 3.13 14.30
C PRO A 127 0.04 2.91 15.22
N LYS A 128 1.09 3.69 15.02
CA LYS A 128 1.95 4.13 16.12
C LYS A 128 1.58 5.57 16.44
#